data_AF-A0AAW7DBD5-F1
#
_entry.id   AF-A0AAW7DBD5-F1
#
_cell.length_a   1.000
_cell.length_b   1.000
_cell.length_c   1.000
_cell.angle_alpha   90.00
_cell.angle_beta   90.00
_cell.angle_gamma   90.00
#
_symmetry.space_group_name_H-M   'P 1'
#
loop_
_entity.id
_entity.type
_entity.pdbx_description
1 polymer ?
#
loop_
_entity_poly.entity_id
_entity_poly.type
_entity_poly.pdbx_seq_one_letter_code
_entity_poly.pdbx_strand_id
1 'polypeptide(L)'
;MNFDELQKQWDNQSSEDVKIQKDLKNLNTANNIFEDLRKKIKTELIITIISFAFLFVIPIVPIYKINGVVTFFYYFFIFYLLIAAIVTYLRFYHFYKISKDYEINSSKELLLKVYYELKYALDTYFITTIIATPNGIGLYFILFSFGNSEKYFAQLMNFSETFNSNPKFFIWLLLLIVFSIVFVGGLLYYMYVIYYGSRLKLIKEILNQLEE
;
A
#
# COMPACT_ATOMS: atom_id res chain seq x y z
N MET A 1 50.05 -33.09 24.82
CA MET A 1 48.64 -32.64 24.82
C MET A 1 47.78 -33.88 24.83
N ASN A 2 47.04 -34.07 25.92
CA ASN A 2 46.22 -35.26 26.13
C ASN A 2 44.86 -35.04 25.44
N PHE A 3 44.33 -36.04 24.72
CA PHE A 3 43.01 -35.91 24.06
C PHE A 3 41.90 -35.56 25.07
N ASP A 4 42.02 -36.03 26.31
CA ASP A 4 41.11 -35.71 27.41
C ASP A 4 41.13 -34.22 27.81
N GLU A 5 42.24 -33.52 27.61
CA GLU A 5 42.32 -32.07 27.85
C GLU A 5 41.63 -31.29 26.73
N LEU A 6 41.77 -31.75 25.48
CA LEU A 6 41.08 -31.14 24.33
C LEU A 6 39.56 -31.33 24.43
N GLN A 7 39.10 -32.50 24.88
CA GLN A 7 37.67 -32.77 25.09
C GLN A 7 37.11 -31.93 26.23
N LYS A 8 37.84 -31.78 27.34
CA LYS A 8 37.46 -30.87 28.43
C LYS A 8 37.45 -29.40 28.00
N GLN A 9 38.33 -28.97 27.11
CA GLN A 9 38.31 -27.61 26.58
C GLN A 9 37.13 -27.38 25.63
N TRP A 10 36.75 -28.40 24.84
CA TRP A 10 35.58 -28.38 23.97
C TRP A 10 34.27 -28.34 24.76
N ASP A 11 34.13 -29.18 25.78
CA ASP A 11 32.93 -29.20 26.65
C ASP A 11 32.82 -27.94 27.54
N ASN A 12 33.94 -27.23 27.78
CA ASN A 12 33.96 -25.97 28.52
C ASN A 12 33.93 -24.71 27.63
N GLN A 13 33.79 -24.83 26.31
CA GLN A 13 33.53 -23.67 25.46
C GLN A 13 32.11 -23.15 25.73
N SER A 14 32.04 -21.98 26.36
CA SER A 14 30.81 -21.33 26.77
C SER A 14 30.01 -20.85 25.56
N SER A 15 28.87 -21.49 25.27
CA SER A 15 27.60 -20.91 24.77
C SER A 15 27.57 -19.90 23.60
N GLU A 16 28.68 -19.56 22.95
CA GLU A 16 28.71 -18.69 21.76
C GLU A 16 28.00 -19.37 20.58
N ASP A 17 28.09 -20.70 20.46
CA ASP A 17 27.33 -21.49 19.49
C ASP A 17 25.81 -21.37 19.66
N VAL A 18 25.32 -21.13 20.89
CA VAL A 18 23.88 -20.94 21.15
C VAL A 18 23.42 -19.56 20.64
N LYS A 19 24.26 -18.52 20.74
CA LYS A 19 23.95 -17.20 20.17
C LYS A 19 23.96 -17.24 18.64
N ILE A 20 24.95 -17.91 18.03
CA ILE A 20 25.05 -18.04 16.56
C ILE A 20 23.83 -18.78 15.98
N GLN A 21 23.35 -19.86 16.62
CA GLN A 21 22.13 -20.55 16.17
C GLN A 21 20.87 -19.68 16.32
N LYS A 22 20.78 -18.87 17.37
CA LYS A 22 19.65 -17.96 17.58
C LYS A 22 19.63 -16.85 16.53
N ASP A 23 20.78 -16.27 16.20
CA ASP A 23 20.90 -15.24 15.17
C ASP A 23 20.56 -15.78 13.77
N LEU A 24 21.07 -16.97 13.42
CA LEU A 24 20.72 -17.62 12.15
C LEU A 24 19.23 -17.94 12.03
N LYS A 25 18.59 -18.37 13.12
CA LYS A 25 17.14 -18.63 13.17
C LYS A 25 16.33 -17.33 13.01
N ASN A 26 16.80 -16.24 13.61
CA ASN A 26 16.20 -14.92 13.52
C ASN A 26 16.30 -14.34 12.09
N LEU A 27 17.46 -14.49 11.42
CA LEU A 27 17.66 -14.09 10.02
C LEU A 27 16.77 -14.89 9.05
N ASN A 28 16.66 -16.21 9.24
CA ASN A 28 15.74 -17.04 8.44
C ASN A 28 14.27 -16.65 8.64
N THR A 29 13.89 -16.24 9.85
CA THR A 29 12.54 -15.74 10.12
C THR A 29 12.26 -14.43 9.38
N ALA A 30 13.24 -13.53 9.26
CA ALA A 30 13.14 -12.31 8.48
C ALA A 30 12.94 -12.59 6.97
N ASN A 31 13.66 -13.58 6.41
CA ASN A 31 13.49 -14.00 5.01
C ASN A 31 12.05 -14.45 4.70
N ASN A 32 11.44 -15.26 5.58
CA ASN A 32 10.05 -15.68 5.43
C ASN A 32 9.07 -14.50 5.45
N ILE A 33 9.32 -13.48 6.28
CA ILE A 33 8.52 -12.25 6.31
C ILE A 33 8.63 -11.49 5.00
N PHE A 34 9.84 -11.38 4.43
CA PHE A 34 10.07 -10.70 3.16
C PHE A 34 9.43 -11.44 1.99
N GLU A 35 9.47 -12.78 1.97
CA GLU A 35 8.74 -13.57 0.98
C GLU A 35 7.23 -13.31 1.00
N ASP A 36 6.62 -13.30 2.18
CA ASP A 36 5.19 -12.99 2.32
C ASP A 36 4.87 -11.58 1.79
N LEU A 37 5.66 -10.58 2.19
CA LEU A 37 5.50 -9.20 1.72
C LEU A 37 5.62 -9.10 0.20
N ARG A 38 6.62 -9.76 -0.41
CA ARG A 38 6.81 -9.77 -1.86
C ARG A 38 5.61 -10.39 -2.59
N LYS A 39 5.06 -11.49 -2.07
CA LYS A 39 3.84 -12.12 -2.63
C LYS A 39 2.64 -11.18 -2.56
N LYS A 40 2.43 -10.52 -1.42
CA LYS A 40 1.35 -9.56 -1.20
C LYS A 40 1.43 -8.36 -2.15
N ILE A 41 2.60 -7.75 -2.27
CA ILE A 41 2.86 -6.63 -3.19
C ILE A 41 2.57 -7.05 -4.64
N LYS A 42 2.97 -8.26 -5.05
CA LYS A 42 2.69 -8.78 -6.40
C LYS A 42 1.21 -8.97 -6.64
N THR A 43 0.48 -9.50 -5.67
CA THR A 43 -0.98 -9.65 -5.74
C THR A 43 -1.67 -8.29 -5.86
N GLU A 44 -1.26 -7.31 -5.06
CA GLU A 44 -1.81 -5.94 -5.13
C GLU A 44 -1.54 -5.29 -6.49
N LEU A 45 -0.37 -5.51 -7.09
CA LEU A 45 -0.09 -5.03 -8.45
C LEU A 45 -1.07 -5.62 -9.46
N ILE A 46 -1.31 -6.94 -9.40
CA ILE A 46 -2.25 -7.62 -10.31
C ILE A 46 -3.66 -7.06 -10.13
N ILE A 47 -4.12 -6.90 -8.88
CA ILE A 47 -5.43 -6.31 -8.56
C ILE A 47 -5.51 -4.88 -9.09
N THR A 48 -4.44 -4.08 -8.94
CA THR A 48 -4.36 -2.71 -9.43
C THR A 48 -4.46 -2.65 -10.95
N ILE A 49 -3.74 -3.51 -11.67
CA ILE A 49 -3.79 -3.60 -13.13
C ILE A 49 -5.19 -3.98 -13.60
N ILE A 50 -5.81 -4.99 -12.98
CA ILE A 50 -7.18 -5.41 -13.29
C ILE A 50 -8.18 -4.27 -13.02
N SER A 51 -7.99 -3.52 -11.92
CA SER A 51 -8.85 -2.39 -11.58
C SER A 51 -8.75 -1.26 -12.61
N PHE A 52 -7.54 -0.91 -13.06
CA PHE A 52 -7.39 0.06 -14.15
C PHE A 52 -7.97 -0.43 -15.46
N ALA A 53 -7.76 -1.71 -15.82
CA ALA A 53 -8.37 -2.29 -17.01
C ALA A 53 -9.90 -2.18 -16.96
N PHE A 54 -10.50 -2.45 -15.80
CA PHE A 54 -11.94 -2.25 -15.59
C PHE A 54 -12.36 -0.79 -15.77
N LEU A 55 -11.63 0.17 -15.18
CA LEU A 55 -11.91 1.61 -15.34
C LEU A 55 -11.85 2.04 -16.82
N PHE A 56 -10.92 1.52 -17.62
CA PHE A 56 -10.88 1.85 -19.05
C PHE A 56 -12.05 1.27 -19.86
N VAL A 57 -12.71 0.21 -19.37
CA VAL A 57 -13.88 -0.40 -20.03
C VAL A 57 -15.18 0.34 -19.70
N ILE A 58 -15.27 1.00 -18.54
CA ILE A 58 -16.50 1.67 -18.07
C ILE A 58 -17.10 2.65 -19.10
N PRO A 59 -16.34 3.54 -19.77
CA PRO A 59 -16.90 4.48 -20.74
C PRO A 59 -17.60 3.81 -21.93
N ILE A 60 -17.24 2.55 -22.25
CA ILE A 60 -17.83 1.77 -23.34
C ILE A 60 -19.22 1.24 -22.93
N VAL A 61 -19.50 1.12 -21.64
CA VAL A 61 -20.76 0.59 -21.12
C VAL A 61 -21.86 1.66 -21.21
N PRO A 62 -22.98 1.41 -21.95
CA PRO A 62 -24.01 2.42 -22.23
C PRO A 62 -24.71 3.01 -21.01
N ILE A 63 -24.65 2.32 -19.86
CA ILE A 63 -25.29 2.72 -18.61
C ILE A 63 -24.66 4.00 -18.04
N TYR A 64 -23.35 4.18 -18.19
CA TYR A 64 -22.64 5.29 -17.55
C TYR A 64 -22.68 6.60 -18.34
N LYS A 65 -23.03 6.57 -19.64
CA LYS A 65 -23.19 7.73 -20.54
C LYS A 65 -22.19 8.88 -20.27
N ILE A 66 -20.90 8.55 -20.17
CA ILE A 66 -19.84 9.52 -19.90
C ILE A 66 -19.60 10.32 -21.18
N ASN A 67 -20.16 11.53 -21.23
CA ASN A 67 -20.12 12.43 -22.39
C ASN A 67 -19.80 13.85 -21.93
N GLY A 68 -19.49 14.75 -22.88
CA GLY A 68 -19.30 16.18 -22.60
C GLY A 68 -18.07 16.46 -21.73
N VAL A 69 -18.19 17.45 -20.85
CA VAL A 69 -17.08 17.92 -20.00
C VAL A 69 -16.68 16.85 -18.96
N VAL A 70 -17.63 16.01 -18.53
CA VAL A 70 -17.36 14.90 -17.60
C VAL A 70 -16.35 13.89 -18.17
N THR A 71 -16.33 13.70 -19.49
CA THR A 71 -15.36 12.81 -20.15
C THR A 71 -13.92 13.24 -19.86
N PHE A 72 -13.64 14.53 -19.93
CA PHE A 72 -12.32 15.07 -19.64
C PHE A 72 -11.94 14.81 -18.19
N PHE A 73 -12.82 15.15 -17.24
CA PHE A 73 -12.58 14.91 -15.81
C PHE A 73 -12.41 13.42 -15.47
N TYR A 74 -13.16 12.55 -16.14
CA TYR A 74 -13.05 11.10 -15.96
C TYR A 74 -11.64 10.59 -16.28
N TYR A 75 -11.12 10.91 -17.48
CA TYR A 75 -9.77 10.51 -17.87
C TYR A 75 -8.68 11.23 -17.06
N PHE A 76 -8.92 12.48 -16.68
CA PHE A 76 -8.03 13.23 -15.81
C PHE A 76 -7.87 12.55 -14.44
N PHE A 77 -8.96 12.15 -13.80
CA PHE A 77 -8.89 11.44 -12.51
C PHE A 77 -8.20 10.08 -12.63
N ILE A 78 -8.48 9.30 -13.69
CA ILE A 78 -7.79 8.03 -13.94
C ILE A 78 -6.28 8.26 -14.10
N PHE A 79 -5.88 9.28 -14.84
CA PHE A 79 -4.48 9.61 -15.06
C PHE A 79 -3.76 9.94 -13.75
N TYR A 80 -4.37 10.73 -12.86
CA TYR A 80 -3.80 11.01 -11.54
C TYR A 80 -3.68 9.76 -10.66
N LEU A 81 -4.70 8.89 -10.67
CA LEU A 81 -4.62 7.61 -9.95
C LEU A 81 -3.50 6.72 -10.51
N LEU A 82 -3.31 6.71 -11.83
CA LEU A 82 -2.27 5.94 -12.49
C LEU A 82 -0.88 6.43 -12.06
N ILE A 83 -0.64 7.74 -12.02
CA ILE A 83 0.61 8.32 -11.53
C ILE A 83 0.86 7.92 -10.08
N ALA A 84 -0.15 8.05 -9.21
CA ALA A 84 -0.04 7.68 -7.80
C ALA A 84 0.32 6.18 -7.63
N ALA A 85 -0.32 5.31 -8.42
CA ALA A 85 -0.03 3.87 -8.44
C ALA A 85 1.40 3.58 -8.91
N ILE A 86 1.87 4.24 -9.98
CA ILE A 86 3.25 4.09 -10.50
C ILE A 86 4.28 4.52 -9.44
N VAL A 87 4.12 5.69 -8.83
CA VAL A 87 5.04 6.21 -7.81
C VAL A 87 5.15 5.24 -6.63
N THR A 88 4.00 4.73 -6.17
CA THR A 88 3.93 3.76 -5.08
C THR A 88 4.62 2.46 -5.44
N TYR A 89 4.36 1.94 -6.64
CA TYR A 89 4.94 0.69 -7.09
C TYR A 89 6.44 0.78 -7.33
N LEU A 90 6.96 1.92 -7.81
CA LEU A 90 8.40 2.14 -7.94
C LEU A 90 9.13 1.98 -6.60
N ARG A 91 8.53 2.44 -5.50
CA ARG A 91 9.09 2.25 -4.15
C ARG A 91 9.01 0.80 -3.68
N PHE A 92 7.88 0.14 -3.88
CA PHE A 92 7.77 -1.29 -3.56
C PHE A 92 8.70 -2.17 -4.40
N TYR A 93 8.95 -1.80 -5.66
CA TYR A 93 9.92 -2.48 -6.50
C TYR A 93 11.36 -2.30 -5.99
N HIS A 94 11.70 -1.11 -5.50
CA HIS A 94 12.99 -0.88 -4.87
C HIS A 94 13.19 -1.75 -3.62
N PHE A 95 12.18 -1.79 -2.75
CA PHE A 95 12.14 -2.70 -1.59
C PHE A 95 12.26 -4.17 -2.03
N TYR A 96 11.55 -4.59 -3.08
CA TYR A 96 11.60 -5.95 -3.61
C TYR A 96 13.03 -6.34 -4.02
N LYS A 97 13.75 -5.43 -4.68
CA LYS A 97 15.13 -5.68 -5.11
C LYS A 97 16.07 -5.85 -3.90
N ILE A 98 16.01 -4.92 -2.95
CA ILE A 98 16.91 -4.93 -1.78
C ILE A 98 16.61 -6.12 -0.85
N SER A 99 15.34 -6.48 -0.67
CA SER A 99 14.97 -7.66 0.12
C SER A 99 15.44 -8.98 -0.51
N LYS A 100 15.61 -9.03 -1.84
CA LYS A 100 16.22 -10.19 -2.51
C LYS A 100 17.74 -10.25 -2.28
N ASP A 101 18.42 -9.11 -2.24
CA ASP A 101 19.85 -9.06 -1.91
C ASP A 101 20.12 -9.54 -0.46
N TYR A 102 19.16 -9.35 0.45
CA TYR A 102 19.21 -9.84 1.84
C TYR A 102 19.17 -11.36 1.97
N GLU A 103 18.35 -11.99 1.15
CA GLU A 103 18.21 -13.44 1.10
C GLU A 103 19.55 -14.12 0.78
N ILE A 104 20.45 -13.41 0.07
CA ILE A 104 21.74 -13.92 -0.39
C ILE A 104 22.87 -13.62 0.60
N ASN A 105 22.91 -12.39 1.15
CA ASN A 105 24.06 -11.89 1.93
C ASN A 105 23.72 -11.63 3.42
N SER A 106 22.66 -12.26 3.92
CA SER A 106 21.99 -12.05 5.23
C SER A 106 22.87 -11.43 6.32
N SER A 107 22.87 -10.10 6.38
CA SER A 107 23.64 -9.30 7.35
C SER A 107 22.74 -8.33 8.11
N LYS A 108 23.16 -7.95 9.33
CA LYS A 108 22.44 -6.99 10.16
C LYS A 108 22.28 -5.62 9.48
N GLU A 109 23.33 -5.11 8.85
CA GLU A 109 23.28 -3.84 8.11
C GLU A 109 22.25 -3.89 6.98
N LEU A 110 22.19 -5.01 6.27
CA LEU A 110 21.27 -5.15 5.15
C LEU A 110 19.83 -5.39 5.62
N LEU A 111 19.63 -6.07 6.75
CA LEU A 111 18.32 -6.13 7.42
C LEU A 111 17.81 -4.74 7.81
N LEU A 112 18.69 -3.90 8.38
CA LEU A 112 18.37 -2.53 8.74
C LEU A 112 18.01 -1.69 7.50
N LYS A 113 18.76 -1.86 6.41
CA LYS A 113 18.45 -1.23 5.12
C LYS A 113 17.07 -1.64 4.60
N VAL A 114 16.77 -2.94 4.57
CA VAL A 114 15.46 -3.46 4.12
C VAL A 114 14.32 -2.90 4.98
N TYR A 115 14.51 -2.80 6.31
CA TYR A 115 13.52 -2.21 7.21
C TYR A 115 13.18 -0.76 6.86
N TYR A 116 14.20 0.09 6.67
CA TYR A 116 13.97 1.50 6.33
C TYR A 116 13.37 1.67 4.93
N GLU A 117 13.76 0.84 3.97
CA GLU A 117 13.16 0.84 2.63
C GLU A 117 11.69 0.41 2.65
N LEU A 118 11.35 -0.62 3.44
CA LEU A 118 9.96 -1.02 3.63
C LEU A 118 9.16 0.12 4.26
N LYS A 119 9.67 0.70 5.36
CA LYS A 119 9.01 1.83 6.02
C LYS A 119 8.77 2.98 5.05
N TYR A 120 9.77 3.34 4.24
CA TYR A 120 9.66 4.40 3.26
C TYR A 120 8.66 4.09 2.14
N ALA A 121 8.58 2.83 1.70
CA ALA A 121 7.55 2.38 0.76
C ALA A 121 6.14 2.50 1.35
N LEU A 122 5.96 2.16 2.64
CA LEU A 122 4.67 2.29 3.34
C LEU A 122 4.26 3.74 3.56
N ASP A 123 5.20 4.61 3.93
CA ASP A 123 4.94 6.04 4.08
C ASP A 123 4.60 6.67 2.72
N THR A 124 5.30 6.24 1.65
CA THR A 124 4.95 6.64 0.28
C THR A 124 3.55 6.18 -0.08
N TYR A 125 3.21 4.91 0.15
CA TYR A 125 1.87 4.35 -0.09
C TYR A 125 0.78 5.15 0.64
N PHE A 126 1.03 5.52 1.89
CA PHE A 126 0.09 6.31 2.69
C PHE A 126 -0.14 7.69 2.07
N ILE A 127 0.95 8.41 1.78
CA ILE A 127 0.90 9.77 1.22
C ILE A 127 0.26 9.78 -0.17
N THR A 128 0.69 8.87 -1.06
CA THR A 128 0.14 8.80 -2.43
C THR A 128 -1.34 8.44 -2.42
N THR A 129 -1.78 7.55 -1.52
CA THR A 129 -3.20 7.21 -1.40
C THR A 129 -4.03 8.39 -0.90
N ILE A 130 -3.55 9.15 0.07
CA ILE A 130 -4.23 10.37 0.55
C ILE A 130 -4.34 11.41 -0.57
N ILE A 131 -3.26 11.66 -1.29
CA ILE A 131 -3.24 12.60 -2.43
C ILE A 131 -4.16 12.13 -3.57
N ALA A 132 -4.24 10.82 -3.79
CA ALA A 132 -5.10 10.20 -4.80
C ALA A 132 -6.59 10.20 -4.39
N THR A 133 -6.90 10.28 -3.10
CA THR A 133 -8.27 10.11 -2.57
C THR A 133 -9.29 11.07 -3.18
N PRO A 134 -9.04 12.40 -3.30
CA PRO A 134 -10.00 13.31 -3.93
C PRO A 134 -10.34 12.94 -5.38
N ASN A 135 -9.35 12.46 -6.15
CA ASN A 135 -9.57 11.99 -7.52
C ASN A 135 -10.41 10.71 -7.56
N GLY A 136 -10.18 9.80 -6.61
CA GLY A 136 -11.01 8.61 -6.42
C GLY A 136 -12.46 8.97 -6.09
N ILE A 137 -12.70 9.96 -5.23
CA ILE A 137 -14.04 10.46 -4.92
C ILE A 137 -14.70 11.05 -6.17
N GLY A 138 -13.96 11.82 -6.97
CA GLY A 138 -14.44 12.34 -8.25
C GLY A 138 -14.86 11.24 -9.23
N LEU A 139 -14.08 10.15 -9.31
CA LEU A 139 -14.47 8.97 -10.10
C LEU A 139 -15.72 8.30 -9.55
N TYR A 140 -15.78 8.04 -8.24
CA TYR A 140 -16.97 7.46 -7.62
C TYR A 140 -18.21 8.29 -7.90
N PHE A 141 -18.12 9.61 -7.80
CA PHE A 141 -19.21 10.51 -8.14
C PHE A 141 -19.69 10.29 -9.59
N ILE A 142 -18.78 10.23 -10.57
CA ILE A 142 -19.13 9.98 -11.97
C ILE A 142 -19.78 8.61 -12.15
N LEU A 143 -19.23 7.57 -11.53
CA LEU A 143 -19.72 6.19 -11.65
C LEU A 143 -21.11 6.01 -11.01
N PHE A 144 -21.30 6.51 -9.79
CA PHE A 144 -22.58 6.43 -9.07
C PHE A 144 -23.65 7.38 -9.60
N SER A 145 -23.32 8.23 -10.57
CA SER A 145 -24.30 9.07 -11.26
C SER A 145 -25.14 8.30 -12.29
N PHE A 146 -24.77 7.07 -12.65
CA PHE A 146 -25.49 6.19 -13.60
C PHE A 146 -25.98 6.93 -14.86
N GLY A 147 -25.07 7.65 -15.53
CA GLY A 147 -25.38 8.40 -16.75
C GLY A 147 -25.96 9.80 -16.55
N ASN A 148 -26.15 10.25 -15.30
CA ASN A 148 -26.59 11.62 -14.98
C ASN A 148 -25.44 12.55 -14.58
N SER A 149 -24.20 12.13 -14.77
CA SER A 149 -23.01 12.86 -14.30
C SER A 149 -22.94 14.28 -14.86
N GLU A 150 -23.26 14.48 -16.14
CA GLU A 150 -23.26 15.82 -16.77
C GLU A 150 -24.33 16.73 -16.14
N LYS A 151 -25.51 16.19 -15.84
CA LYS A 151 -26.58 16.93 -15.16
C LYS A 151 -26.16 17.32 -13.74
N TYR A 152 -25.54 16.42 -13.00
CA TYR A 152 -25.07 16.71 -11.64
C TYR A 152 -23.89 17.68 -11.64
N PHE A 153 -23.03 17.63 -12.66
CA PHE A 153 -21.99 18.65 -12.88
C PHE A 153 -22.59 20.03 -13.16
N ALA A 154 -23.61 20.11 -14.02
CA ALA A 154 -24.31 21.38 -14.27
C ALA A 154 -24.97 21.94 -13.00
N GLN A 155 -25.54 21.07 -12.16
CA GLN A 155 -26.10 21.44 -10.86
C GLN A 155 -25.04 21.96 -9.88
N LEU A 156 -23.83 21.40 -9.91
CA LEU A 156 -22.70 21.89 -9.12
C LEU A 156 -22.20 23.26 -9.60
N MET A 157 -22.13 23.46 -10.93
CA MET A 157 -21.71 24.74 -11.52
C MET A 157 -22.72 25.86 -11.22
N ASN A 158 -24.02 25.56 -11.29
CA ASN A 158 -25.10 26.49 -10.97
C ASN A 158 -25.49 26.38 -9.48
N PHE A 159 -24.52 26.53 -8.59
CA PHE A 159 -24.67 26.28 -7.16
C PHE A 159 -25.85 27.04 -6.53
N SER A 160 -25.93 28.36 -6.74
CA SER A 160 -26.95 29.22 -6.12
C SER A 160 -28.37 28.83 -6.51
N GLU A 161 -28.60 28.57 -7.80
CA GLU A 161 -29.91 28.18 -8.32
C GLU A 161 -30.30 26.76 -7.87
N THR A 162 -29.35 25.84 -7.88
CA THR A 162 -29.57 24.45 -7.43
C THR A 162 -29.82 24.38 -5.93
N PHE A 163 -29.15 25.21 -5.13
CA PHE A 163 -29.30 25.18 -3.67
C PHE A 163 -30.72 25.58 -3.25
N ASN A 164 -31.28 26.58 -3.92
CA ASN A 164 -32.66 27.03 -3.68
C ASN A 164 -33.70 26.06 -4.24
N SER A 165 -33.45 25.45 -5.41
CA SER A 165 -34.42 24.58 -6.08
C SER A 165 -34.38 23.11 -5.60
N ASN A 166 -33.20 22.61 -5.22
CA ASN A 166 -32.99 21.22 -4.82
C ASN A 166 -31.89 21.07 -3.75
N PRO A 167 -32.13 21.54 -2.51
CA PRO A 167 -31.16 21.41 -1.42
C PRO A 167 -30.83 19.95 -1.07
N LYS A 168 -31.73 19.00 -1.38
CA LYS A 168 -31.52 17.56 -1.15
C LYS A 168 -30.33 17.00 -1.91
N PHE A 169 -30.02 17.54 -3.09
CA PHE A 169 -28.85 17.15 -3.88
C PHE A 169 -27.55 17.39 -3.10
N PHE A 170 -27.42 18.55 -2.45
CA PHE A 170 -26.23 18.88 -1.67
C PHE A 170 -26.09 18.04 -0.40
N ILE A 171 -27.21 17.71 0.26
CA ILE A 171 -27.19 16.78 1.40
C ILE A 171 -26.71 15.39 0.96
N TRP A 172 -27.23 14.88 -0.16
CA TRP A 172 -26.78 13.61 -0.72
C TRP A 172 -25.30 13.63 -1.11
N LEU A 173 -24.84 14.69 -1.78
CA LEU A 173 -23.44 14.86 -2.16
C LEU A 173 -22.51 14.90 -0.94
N LEU A 174 -22.90 15.64 0.10
CA LEU A 174 -22.12 15.73 1.34
C LEU A 174 -22.04 14.38 2.05
N LEU A 175 -23.15 13.64 2.13
CA LEU A 175 -23.15 12.27 2.67
C LEU A 175 -22.24 11.34 1.87
N LEU A 176 -22.25 11.44 0.54
CA LEU A 176 -21.38 10.65 -0.33
C LEU A 176 -19.90 10.96 -0.09
N ILE A 177 -19.53 12.22 0.06
CA ILE A 177 -18.16 12.65 0.35
C ILE A 177 -17.72 12.15 1.73
N VAL A 178 -18.52 12.36 2.77
CA VAL A 178 -18.21 11.92 4.14
C VAL A 178 -18.05 10.41 4.19
N PHE A 179 -18.99 9.67 3.59
CA PHE A 179 -18.91 8.22 3.51
C PHE A 179 -17.63 7.76 2.80
N SER A 180 -17.29 8.39 1.67
CA SER A 180 -16.09 8.04 0.91
C SER A 180 -14.81 8.29 1.69
N ILE A 181 -14.71 9.42 2.42
CA ILE A 181 -13.55 9.73 3.26
C ILE A 181 -13.41 8.71 4.39
N VAL A 182 -14.49 8.38 5.08
CA VAL A 182 -14.48 7.39 6.17
C VAL A 182 -14.10 6.01 5.63
N PHE A 183 -14.67 5.61 4.49
CA PHE A 183 -14.41 4.32 3.87
C PHE A 183 -12.94 4.20 3.42
N VAL A 184 -12.43 5.19 2.67
CA VAL A 184 -11.03 5.19 2.21
C VAL A 184 -10.07 5.30 3.38
N GLY A 185 -10.37 6.14 4.38
CA GLY A 185 -9.56 6.27 5.59
C GLY A 185 -9.49 4.97 6.40
N GLY A 186 -10.62 4.26 6.53
CA GLY A 186 -10.68 2.95 7.18
C GLY A 186 -9.87 1.88 6.45
N LEU A 187 -10.00 1.81 5.12
CA LEU A 187 -9.20 0.91 4.29
C LEU A 187 -7.70 1.23 4.38
N LEU A 188 -7.35 2.51 4.33
CA LEU A 188 -5.97 2.97 4.45
C LEU A 188 -5.37 2.60 5.80
N TYR A 189 -6.11 2.80 6.89
CA TYR A 189 -5.71 2.39 8.24
C TYR A 189 -5.47 0.88 8.30
N TYR A 190 -6.41 0.08 7.76
CA TYR A 190 -6.26 -1.37 7.71
C TYR A 190 -4.99 -1.79 6.94
N MET A 191 -4.78 -1.23 5.75
CA MET A 191 -3.62 -1.55 4.92
C MET A 191 -2.30 -1.14 5.57
N TYR A 192 -2.22 0.11 6.07
CA TYR A 192 -1.00 0.65 6.65
C TYR A 192 -0.65 -0.01 7.99
N VAL A 193 -1.60 -0.12 8.92
CA VAL A 193 -1.33 -0.57 10.30
C VAL A 193 -1.33 -2.09 10.41
N ILE A 194 -2.34 -2.75 9.84
CA ILE A 194 -2.57 -4.18 10.07
C ILE A 194 -1.84 -4.99 9.00
N TYR A 195 -2.11 -4.72 7.72
CA TYR A 195 -1.63 -5.57 6.64
C TYR A 195 -0.11 -5.48 6.44
N TYR A 196 0.44 -4.26 6.40
CA TYR A 196 1.87 -4.02 6.25
C TYR A 196 2.58 -3.70 7.58
N GLY A 197 1.98 -2.86 8.42
CA GLY A 197 2.59 -2.39 9.67
C GLY A 197 2.89 -3.51 10.68
N SER A 198 2.07 -4.58 10.71
CA SER A 198 2.36 -5.77 11.52
C SER A 198 3.69 -6.43 11.14
N ARG A 199 3.96 -6.57 9.83
CA ARG A 199 5.22 -7.17 9.33
C ARG A 199 6.41 -6.26 9.62
N LEU A 200 6.24 -4.94 9.47
CA LEU A 200 7.28 -3.96 9.80
C LEU A 200 7.69 -4.02 11.28
N LYS A 201 6.72 -4.19 12.19
CA LYS A 201 6.99 -4.37 13.63
C LYS A 201 7.79 -5.63 13.93
N LEU A 202 7.43 -6.76 13.31
CA LEU A 202 8.18 -8.01 13.46
C LEU A 202 9.64 -7.87 13.00
N ILE A 203 9.88 -7.18 11.88
CA ILE A 203 11.24 -6.91 11.40
C ILE A 203 12.01 -6.05 12.42
N LYS A 204 11.36 -5.06 13.03
CA LYS A 204 11.95 -4.21 14.07
C LYS A 204 12.30 -5.02 15.33
N GLU A 205 11.45 -5.95 15.75
CA GLU A 205 11.72 -6.83 16.88
C GLU A 205 12.93 -7.73 16.61
N ILE A 206 13.06 -8.28 15.39
CA ILE A 206 14.24 -9.06 14.99
C ILE A 206 15.51 -8.20 15.03
N LEU A 207 15.44 -6.95 14.54
CA LEU A 207 16.57 -6.02 14.60
C LEU A 207 17.01 -5.72 16.03
N ASN A 208 16.06 -5.47 16.94
CA ASN A 208 16.36 -5.24 18.36
C ASN A 208 17.02 -6.46 19.01
N GLN A 209 16.55 -7.67 18.69
CA GLN A 209 17.16 -8.92 19.20
C GLN A 209 18.58 -9.17 18.70
N LEU A 210 18.98 -8.57 17.58
CA LEU A 210 20.35 -8.63 17.04
C LEU A 210 21.22 -7.48 17.58
N GLU A 211 20.66 -6.53 18.32
CA GLU A 211 21.39 -5.47 19.04
C GLU A 211 21.73 -5.86 20.48
N GLU A 212 20.96 -6.77 21.10
CA GLU A 212 21.20 -7.37 22.42
C GLU A 212 22.16 -8.57 22.40
#